data_AF-A0A1L9C3L4-F1
#
_entry.id   AF-A0A1L9C3L4-F1
#
_cell.length_a   1.000
_cell.length_b   1.000
_cell.length_c   1.000
_cell.angle_alpha   90.00
_cell.angle_beta   90.00
_cell.angle_gamma   90.00
#
_symmetry.space_group_name_H-M   'P 1'
#
loop_
_entity.id
_entity.type
_entity.pdbx_description
1 polymer ?
#
loop_
_entity_poly.entity_id
_entity_poly.type
_entity_poly.pdbx_seq_one_letter_code
_entity_poly.pdbx_strand_id
1 'polypeptide(L)'
;MVHVAPEVHLVLDPMSSLLAAERDDVIQYSMDPIVERIDDLDKIADDLVNSLAPDRPLLSSFPGRENTSYSAGIYSNLFYGVIVGLVFSGILAIVIYMLSMSGGL
;
A
#
# COMPACT_ATOMS: atom_id res chain seq x y z
N MET A 1 -11.96 31.59 8.11
CA MET A 1 -12.34 32.68 9.04
C MET A 1 -11.72 32.39 10.40
N VAL A 2 -11.18 33.41 11.07
CA VAL A 2 -10.58 33.28 12.40
C VAL A 2 -11.45 34.04 13.40
N HIS A 3 -11.85 33.41 14.49
CA HIS A 3 -12.57 34.08 15.59
C HIS A 3 -11.57 34.91 16.38
N VAL A 4 -11.64 36.24 16.22
CA VAL A 4 -10.69 37.17 16.86
C VAL A 4 -11.16 37.56 18.27
N ALA A 5 -12.48 37.66 18.46
CA ALA A 5 -13.10 37.91 19.76
C ALA A 5 -14.46 37.18 19.84
N PRO A 6 -14.50 35.97 20.43
CA PRO A 6 -15.71 35.15 20.54
C PRO A 6 -16.85 35.84 21.31
N GLU A 7 -16.50 36.71 22.27
CA GLU A 7 -17.46 37.40 23.15
C GLU A 7 -18.20 38.58 22.52
N VAL A 8 -17.78 39.05 21.34
CA VAL A 8 -18.47 40.10 20.57
C VAL A 8 -18.86 39.62 19.17
N HIS A 9 -18.86 38.30 18.94
CA HIS A 9 -19.25 37.68 17.67
C HIS A 9 -18.53 38.30 16.46
N LEU A 10 -17.22 38.54 16.59
CA LEU A 10 -16.44 39.21 15.56
C LEU A 10 -15.56 38.20 14.83
N VAL A 11 -15.78 38.08 13.52
CA VAL A 11 -15.11 37.11 12.67
C VAL A 11 -14.30 37.85 11.61
N LEU A 12 -13.01 37.49 11.50
CA LEU A 12 -12.13 38.02 10.46
C LEU A 12 -12.14 37.05 9.26
N ASP A 13 -12.43 37.58 8.08
CA ASP A 13 -12.14 36.92 6.82
C ASP A 13 -10.67 37.23 6.41
N PRO A 14 -9.75 36.24 6.47
CA PRO A 14 -8.34 36.45 6.17
C PRO A 14 -8.06 36.73 4.69
N MET A 15 -8.99 36.43 3.77
CA MET A 15 -8.79 36.66 2.33
C MET A 15 -9.15 38.08 1.90
N SER A 16 -10.18 38.66 2.53
CA SER A 16 -10.65 40.03 2.24
C SER A 16 -10.18 41.08 3.25
N SER A 17 -9.51 40.65 4.33
CA SER A 17 -9.07 41.51 5.45
C SER A 17 -10.22 42.29 6.11
N LEU A 18 -11.44 41.78 5.98
CA LEU A 18 -12.66 42.45 6.41
C LEU A 18 -13.11 41.86 7.75
N LEU A 19 -13.34 42.75 8.72
CA LEU A 19 -13.89 42.43 10.04
C LEU A 19 -15.41 42.55 9.93
N ALA A 20 -16.13 41.44 10.07
CA ALA A 20 -17.58 41.40 10.01
C ALA A 20 -18.15 40.79 11.30
N ALA A 21 -19.32 41.30 11.71
CA ALA A 21 -20.11 40.67 12.76
C ALA A 21 -20.64 39.32 12.24
N GLU A 22 -20.54 38.29 13.05
CA GLU A 22 -21.09 36.96 12.79
C GLU A 22 -22.59 37.09 12.50
N ARG A 23 -23.05 36.49 11.40
CA ARG A 23 -24.48 36.44 11.08
C ARG A 23 -24.99 35.08 11.53
N ASP A 24 -25.90 35.05 12.50
CA ASP A 24 -26.44 33.82 13.12
C ASP A 24 -27.00 32.79 12.11
N ASP A 25 -27.38 33.23 10.92
CA ASP A 25 -27.93 32.38 9.86
C ASP A 25 -26.88 31.63 9.02
N VAL A 26 -25.58 31.92 9.15
CA VAL A 26 -24.55 31.32 8.30
C VAL A 26 -23.32 30.91 9.11
N ILE A 27 -23.25 29.60 9.38
CA ILE A 27 -22.07 28.97 9.99
C ILE A 27 -21.06 28.69 8.87
N GLN A 28 -20.01 29.50 8.79
CA GLN A 28 -18.87 29.26 7.90
C GLN A 28 -17.73 28.60 8.67
N TYR A 29 -17.65 27.28 8.59
CA TYR A 29 -16.57 26.49 9.17
C TYR A 29 -15.44 26.29 8.15
N SER A 30 -14.18 26.36 8.59
CA SER A 30 -13.07 25.99 7.71
C SER A 30 -13.13 24.49 7.42
N MET A 31 -13.12 24.12 6.13
CA MET A 31 -13.01 22.73 5.69
C MET A 31 -11.56 22.26 5.58
N ASP A 32 -10.58 23.13 5.81
CA ASP A 32 -9.15 22.79 5.75
C ASP A 32 -8.79 21.53 6.54
N PRO A 33 -9.26 21.33 7.81
CA PRO A 33 -8.97 20.09 8.53
C PRO A 33 -9.68 18.86 7.95
N ILE A 34 -10.79 19.01 7.23
CA ILE A 34 -11.46 17.88 6.56
C ILE A 34 -10.67 17.52 5.30
N VAL A 35 -10.23 18.52 4.53
CA VAL A 35 -9.44 18.34 3.32
C VAL A 35 -8.12 17.63 3.63
N GLU A 36 -7.43 18.03 4.69
CA GLU A 36 -6.20 17.36 5.14
C GLU A 36 -6.43 15.86 5.42
N ARG A 37 -7.57 15.50 6.04
CA ARG A 37 -7.91 14.09 6.30
C ARG A 37 -8.28 13.32 5.04
N ILE A 38 -8.88 13.98 4.06
CA ILE A 38 -9.18 13.37 2.76
C ILE A 38 -7.87 13.09 2.01
N ASP A 39 -6.94 14.05 2.01
CA ASP A 39 -5.62 13.89 1.37
C ASP A 39 -4.82 12.73 2.01
N ASP A 40 -4.90 12.58 3.33
CA ASP A 40 -4.28 11.44 4.00
C ASP A 40 -4.97 10.11 3.69
N LEU A 41 -6.30 10.11 3.53
CA LEU A 41 -7.03 8.92 3.13
C LEU A 41 -6.65 8.46 1.72
N ASP A 42 -6.44 9.41 0.80
CA ASP A 42 -6.05 9.16 -0.59
C ASP A 42 -4.68 8.48 -0.67
N LYS A 43 -3.71 8.97 0.11
CA LYS A 43 -2.39 8.34 0.24
C LYS A 43 -2.46 6.89 0.73
N ILE A 44 -3.35 6.59 1.68
CA ILE A 44 -3.54 5.24 2.21
C ILE A 44 -4.21 4.34 1.15
N ALA A 45 -5.19 4.86 0.42
CA ALA A 45 -5.86 4.13 -0.65
C ALA A 45 -4.88 3.78 -1.78
N ASP A 46 -4.03 4.72 -2.18
CA ASP A 46 -2.97 4.49 -3.16
C ASP A 46 -1.95 3.45 -2.66
N ASP A 47 -1.57 3.49 -1.38
CA ASP A 47 -0.67 2.49 -0.80
C ASP A 47 -1.27 1.08 -0.82
N LEU A 48 -2.58 0.96 -0.56
CA LEU A 48 -3.29 -0.30 -0.66
C LEU A 48 -3.28 -0.85 -2.09
N VAL A 49 -3.53 0.00 -3.09
CA VAL A 49 -3.47 -0.40 -4.50
C VAL A 49 -2.03 -0.77 -4.88
N ASN A 50 -1.03 -0.04 -4.41
CA ASN A 50 0.37 -0.34 -4.65
C ASN A 50 0.83 -1.64 -3.98
N SER A 51 0.22 -2.04 -2.86
CA SER A 51 0.48 -3.33 -2.20
C SER A 51 0.11 -4.56 -3.06
N LEU A 52 -0.84 -4.40 -4.01
CA LEU A 52 -1.18 -5.48 -4.95
C LEU A 52 -0.15 -5.62 -6.07
N ALA A 53 0.67 -4.59 -6.31
CA ALA A 53 1.67 -4.58 -7.36
C ALA A 53 3.06 -4.96 -6.79
N PRO A 54 3.75 -5.95 -7.36
CA PRO A 54 5.04 -6.44 -6.83
C PRO A 54 6.22 -5.51 -7.12
N ASP A 55 6.00 -4.43 -7.88
CA ASP A 55 6.98 -3.50 -8.44
C ASP A 55 6.80 -2.05 -7.96
N ARG A 56 5.91 -1.80 -7.00
CA ARG A 56 5.57 -0.43 -6.57
C ARG A 56 6.10 -0.08 -5.18
N PRO A 57 6.45 1.20 -4.94
CA PRO A 57 6.83 1.68 -3.63
C PRO A 57 5.60 1.72 -2.71
N LEU A 58 5.77 1.31 -1.47
CA LEU A 58 4.76 1.51 -0.43
C LEU A 58 5.12 2.72 0.44
N LEU A 59 4.10 3.41 0.95
CA LEU A 59 4.20 4.64 1.74
C LEU A 59 5.12 4.47 2.97
N SER A 60 5.09 3.29 3.60
CA SER A 60 5.92 2.94 4.77
C SER A 60 7.17 2.11 4.45
N SER A 61 7.64 2.09 3.20
CA SER A 61 8.83 1.32 2.82
C SER A 61 10.09 2.17 2.66
N PHE A 62 11.24 1.59 2.99
CA PHE A 62 12.53 2.20 2.67
C PHE A 62 12.69 2.39 1.16
N PRO A 63 13.31 3.50 0.71
CA PRO A 63 13.56 3.74 -0.70
C PRO A 63 14.37 2.60 -1.33
N GLY A 64 13.97 2.14 -2.52
CA GLY A 64 14.60 1.00 -3.21
C GLY A 64 14.02 -0.38 -2.88
N ARG A 65 12.91 -0.48 -2.13
CA ARG A 65 12.20 -1.76 -1.87
C ARG A 65 11.25 -2.17 -3.00
N GLU A 66 11.11 -1.38 -4.07
CA GLU A 66 10.03 -1.55 -5.06
C GLU A 66 10.06 -2.92 -5.74
N ASN A 67 11.25 -3.49 -5.97
CA ASN A 67 11.43 -4.76 -6.69
C ASN A 67 11.70 -5.97 -5.79
N THR A 68 11.67 -5.79 -4.46
CA THR A 68 12.01 -6.85 -3.52
C THR A 68 10.99 -7.99 -3.56
N SER A 69 9.70 -7.67 -3.64
CA SER A 69 8.62 -8.67 -3.72
C SER A 69 8.70 -9.50 -5.01
N TYR A 70 8.98 -8.84 -6.14
CA TYR A 70 9.18 -9.52 -7.42
C TYR A 70 10.38 -10.47 -7.38
N SER A 71 11.52 -10.00 -6.88
CA SER A 71 12.74 -10.80 -6.77
C SER A 71 12.54 -12.00 -5.83
N ALA A 72 11.91 -11.77 -4.67
CA ALA A 72 11.61 -12.82 -3.70
C ALA A 72 10.72 -13.93 -4.29
N GLY A 73 9.74 -13.56 -5.13
CA GLY A 73 8.89 -14.51 -5.84
C GLY A 73 9.68 -15.40 -6.81
N ILE A 74 10.64 -14.84 -7.54
CA ILE A 74 11.49 -15.62 -8.45
C ILE A 74 12.36 -16.61 -7.65
N TYR A 75 13.04 -16.15 -6.61
CA TYR A 75 13.92 -16.99 -5.81
C TYR A 75 13.17 -18.12 -5.09
N SER A 76 11.99 -17.83 -4.53
CA SER A 76 11.19 -18.85 -3.85
C SER A 76 10.69 -19.91 -4.83
N ASN A 77 10.16 -19.49 -5.99
CA ASN A 77 9.68 -20.40 -7.02
C ASN A 77 10.82 -21.27 -7.58
N LEU A 78 12.01 -20.69 -7.79
CA LEU A 78 13.20 -21.45 -8.19
C LEU A 78 13.54 -22.52 -7.16
N PHE A 79 13.59 -22.15 -5.88
CA PHE A 79 13.93 -23.06 -4.79
C PHE A 79 12.93 -24.22 -4.68
N TYR A 80 11.63 -23.92 -4.67
CA TYR A 80 10.59 -24.94 -4.67
C TYR A 80 10.65 -25.82 -5.92
N GLY A 81 10.87 -25.23 -7.09
CA GLY A 81 11.02 -25.96 -8.35
C GLY A 81 12.19 -26.96 -8.30
N VAL A 82 13.34 -26.56 -7.75
CA VAL A 82 14.51 -27.45 -7.59
C VAL A 82 14.19 -28.60 -6.63
N ILE A 83 13.59 -28.32 -5.47
CA ILE A 83 13.26 -29.37 -4.49
C ILE A 83 12.27 -30.37 -5.09
N VAL A 84 11.18 -29.88 -5.69
CA VAL A 84 10.16 -30.73 -6.29
C VAL A 84 10.74 -31.55 -7.45
N GLY A 85 11.57 -30.92 -8.30
CA GLY A 85 12.26 -31.61 -9.39
C GLY A 85 13.21 -32.71 -8.90
N LEU A 86 13.93 -32.47 -7.79
CA LEU A 86 14.85 -33.45 -7.21
C LEU A 86 14.10 -34.64 -6.59
N VAL A 87 12.99 -34.38 -5.91
CA VAL A 87 12.12 -35.45 -5.39
C VAL A 87 11.54 -36.29 -6.53
N PHE A 88 11.01 -35.62 -7.57
CA PHE A 88 10.42 -36.30 -8.73
C PHE A 88 11.44 -37.15 -9.48
N SER A 89 12.61 -36.57 -9.80
CA SER A 89 13.70 -37.28 -10.48
C SER A 89 14.25 -38.44 -9.63
N GLY A 90 14.35 -38.27 -8.32
CA GLY A 90 14.74 -39.35 -7.39
C GLY A 90 13.76 -40.53 -7.44
N ILE A 91 12.45 -40.26 -7.38
CA ILE A 91 11.42 -41.31 -7.51
C ILE A 91 11.52 -41.99 -8.86
N LEU A 92 11.67 -41.22 -9.94
CA LEU A 92 11.74 -41.75 -11.31
C LEU A 92 12.97 -42.64 -11.51
N ALA A 93 14.13 -42.22 -10.98
CA ALA A 93 15.35 -43.01 -10.98
C ALA A 93 15.18 -44.34 -10.22
N ILE A 94 14.51 -44.32 -9.06
CA ILE A 94 14.21 -45.53 -8.29
C ILE A 94 13.30 -46.48 -9.09
N VAL A 95 12.26 -45.96 -9.74
CA VAL A 95 11.35 -46.75 -10.57
C VAL A 95 12.09 -47.40 -11.75
N ILE A 96 12.91 -46.63 -12.47
CA ILE A 96 13.74 -47.17 -13.57
C ILE A 96 14.69 -48.26 -13.05
N TYR A 97 15.31 -48.03 -11.90
CA TYR A 97 16.21 -49.00 -11.28
C TYR A 97 15.50 -50.30 -10.88
N MET A 98 14.27 -50.22 -10.35
CA MET A 98 13.47 -51.42 -10.06
C MET A 98 13.05 -52.16 -11.33
N LEU A 99 12.65 -51.43 -12.37
CA LEU A 99 12.27 -52.01 -13.65
C LEU A 99 13.45 -52.75 -14.31
N SER A 100 14.64 -52.17 -14.29
CA SER A 100 15.85 -52.81 -14.81
C SER A 100 16.24 -54.06 -14.03
N MET A 101 16.07 -54.07 -12.70
CA MET A 101 16.27 -55.27 -11.88
C MET A 101 15.23 -56.37 -12.16
N SER A 102 14.00 -56.00 -12.53
CA SER A 102 12.92 -56.96 -12.84
C SER A 102 13.02 -57.59 -14.23
N GLY A 103 14.07 -57.26 -15.02
CA GLY A 103 14.24 -57.74 -16.39
C GLY A 103 13.31 -57.06 -17.41
N GLY A 104 12.68 -55.95 -17.02
CA GLY A 104 11.74 -55.17 -17.83
C GLY A 104 12.41 -53.97 -18.49
N LEU A 105 13.46 -54.23 -19.27
CA LEU A 105 13.98 -53.49 -20.44
C LEU A 105 15.28 -54.15 -20.91
#